data_AF-A0A841YGM4-F1
#
_entry.id   AF-A0A841YGM4-F1
#
_cell.length_a   1.000
_cell.length_b   1.000
_cell.length_c   1.000
_cell.angle_alpha   90.00
_cell.angle_beta   90.00
_cell.angle_gamma   90.00
#
_symmetry.space_group_name_H-M   'P 1'
#
loop_
_entity.id
_entity.type
_entity.pdbx_description
1 polymer ?
#
loop_
_entity_poly.entity_id
_entity_poly.type
_entity_poly.pdbx_seq_one_letter_code
_entity_poly.pdbx_strand_id
1 'polypeptide(L)'
;MSYLINLSLAHKQIVVIGGGKIAKRKVEGLLKASENCQIHIVAPEIRSDFPMAQNLTFAKKVYEKKDLQKADLIFACTNDALLNATICRDKAPFQWVNDVSDKSRSDFWNVVLTEYENFQIGIASRDGNPQETLQFKQYLEEKFR
;
A
#
# COMPACT_ATOMS: atom_id res chain seq x y z
N MET A 1 -0.22 19.35 -0.35
CA MET A 1 -1.68 19.17 -0.54
C MET A 1 -1.90 17.85 -1.25
N SER A 2 -3.03 17.18 -1.05
CA SER A 2 -3.35 15.90 -1.68
C SER A 2 -4.62 15.97 -2.51
N TYR A 3 -4.68 15.14 -3.54
CA TYR A 3 -5.84 15.01 -4.40
C TYR A 3 -6.37 13.58 -4.32
N LEU A 4 -7.66 13.41 -4.02
CA LEU A 4 -8.27 12.10 -3.93
C LEU A 4 -8.55 11.58 -5.33
N ILE A 5 -8.04 10.38 -5.60
CA ILE A 5 -8.29 9.63 -6.82
C ILE A 5 -8.64 8.21 -6.45
N ASN A 6 -9.48 7.57 -7.27
CA ASN A 6 -9.58 6.12 -7.27
C ASN A 6 -8.61 5.57 -8.32
N LEU A 7 -7.77 4.62 -7.92
CA LEU A 7 -6.70 4.09 -8.77
C LEU A 7 -7.08 2.71 -9.27
N SER A 8 -7.21 2.56 -10.59
CA SER A 8 -7.35 1.23 -11.20
C SER A 8 -6.03 0.46 -11.09
N LEU A 9 -6.09 -0.72 -10.49
CA LEU A 9 -4.94 -1.63 -10.36
C LEU A 9 -4.86 -2.65 -11.50
N ALA A 10 -5.82 -2.65 -12.42
CA ALA A 10 -5.82 -3.60 -13.54
C ALA A 10 -4.51 -3.50 -14.33
N HIS A 11 -3.86 -4.64 -14.55
CA HIS A 11 -2.60 -4.79 -15.27
C HIS A 11 -1.39 -4.07 -14.65
N LYS A 12 -1.52 -3.56 -13.41
CA LYS A 12 -0.40 -2.91 -12.71
C LYS A 12 0.58 -3.91 -12.14
N GLN A 13 1.86 -3.57 -12.19
CA GLN A 13 2.96 -4.25 -11.52
C GLN A 13 3.22 -3.57 -10.18
N ILE A 14 3.02 -4.30 -9.09
CA ILE A 14 3.10 -3.76 -7.73
C ILE A 14 4.21 -4.48 -6.99
N VAL A 15 5.13 -3.71 -6.41
CA VAL A 15 6.21 -4.26 -5.59
C VAL A 15 5.98 -3.88 -4.12
N VAL A 16 5.97 -4.87 -3.25
CA VAL A 16 5.87 -4.69 -1.80
C VAL A 16 7.18 -5.12 -1.16
N ILE A 17 7.90 -4.17 -0.57
CA ILE A 17 9.15 -4.45 0.14
C ILE A 17 8.86 -4.62 1.63
N GLY A 18 9.16 -5.81 2.16
CA GLY A 18 8.85 -6.22 3.53
C GLY A 18 7.85 -7.38 3.57
N GLY A 19 8.03 -8.26 4.55
CA GLY A 19 7.22 -9.49 4.74
C GLY A 19 6.50 -9.54 6.08
N GLY A 20 6.32 -8.38 6.72
CA GLY A 20 5.67 -8.25 8.03
C GLY A 20 4.16 -8.01 7.96
N LYS A 21 3.57 -7.68 9.12
CA LYS A 21 2.12 -7.43 9.28
C LYS A 21 1.61 -6.30 8.38
N ILE A 22 2.38 -5.22 8.23
CA ILE A 22 1.97 -4.07 7.40
C ILE A 22 1.93 -4.46 5.92
N ALA A 23 2.97 -5.13 5.42
CA ALA A 23 3.03 -5.63 4.06
C ALA A 23 1.86 -6.58 3.75
N LYS A 24 1.59 -7.56 4.63
CA LYS A 24 0.43 -8.46 4.50
C LYS A 24 -0.88 -7.70 4.33
N ARG A 25 -1.16 -6.73 5.22
CA ARG A 25 -2.38 -5.92 5.17
C ARG A 25 -2.51 -5.14 3.85
N LYS A 26 -1.40 -4.62 3.31
CA LYS A 26 -1.40 -3.95 2.00
C LYS A 26 -1.76 -4.94 0.90
N VAL A 27 -1.11 -6.11 0.88
CA VAL A 27 -1.35 -7.16 -0.12
C VAL A 27 -2.81 -7.62 -0.11
N GLU A 28 -3.39 -7.85 1.06
CA GLU A 28 -4.82 -8.20 1.17
C GLU A 28 -5.73 -7.13 0.57
N GLY A 29 -5.45 -5.84 0.82
CA GLY A 29 -6.22 -4.74 0.22
C GLY A 29 -6.05 -4.65 -1.30
N LEU A 30 -4.84 -4.88 -1.81
CA LEU A 30 -4.55 -4.88 -3.24
C LEU A 30 -5.27 -6.04 -3.96
N LEU A 31 -5.23 -7.25 -3.38
CA LEU A 31 -5.93 -8.42 -3.93
C LEU A 31 -7.45 -8.23 -3.95
N LYS A 32 -8.02 -7.60 -2.91
CA LYS A 32 -9.44 -7.24 -2.89
C LYS A 32 -9.81 -6.22 -3.97
N ALA A 33 -8.89 -5.31 -4.30
CA ALA A 33 -9.14 -4.25 -5.26
C ALA A 33 -8.98 -4.70 -6.72
N SER A 34 -8.14 -5.70 -7.02
CA SER A 34 -8.03 -6.26 -8.37
C SER A 34 -7.36 -7.63 -8.42
N GLU A 35 -8.01 -8.57 -9.11
CA GLU A 35 -7.43 -9.87 -9.47
C GLU A 35 -6.45 -9.77 -10.66
N ASN A 36 -6.53 -8.69 -11.45
CA ASN A 36 -5.77 -8.50 -12.69
C ASN A 36 -4.49 -7.67 -12.50
N CYS A 37 -4.10 -7.36 -11.26
CA CYS A 37 -2.79 -6.78 -10.95
C CYS A 37 -1.76 -7.88 -10.69
N GLN A 38 -0.47 -7.59 -10.81
CA GLN A 38 0.61 -8.50 -10.41
C GLN A 38 1.31 -7.92 -9.19
N ILE A 39 1.47 -8.72 -8.14
CA ILE A 39 2.07 -8.29 -6.88
C ILE A 39 3.33 -9.12 -6.64
N HIS A 40 4.45 -8.44 -6.43
CA HIS A 40 5.74 -9.05 -6.10
C HIS A 40 6.19 -8.62 -4.71
N ILE A 41 6.38 -9.58 -3.81
CA ILE A 41 6.81 -9.33 -2.44
C ILE A 41 8.30 -9.65 -2.32
N VAL A 42 9.08 -8.70 -1.79
CA VAL A 42 10.52 -8.88 -1.55
C VAL A 42 10.82 -8.68 -0.07
N ALA A 43 11.33 -9.70 0.59
CA ALA A 43 11.79 -9.59 1.98
C ALA A 43 12.71 -10.76 2.37
N PRO A 44 13.68 -10.58 3.29
CA PRO A 44 14.51 -11.68 3.78
C PRO A 44 13.69 -12.71 4.55
N GLU A 45 12.63 -12.25 5.23
CA GLU A 45 11.67 -13.07 5.95
C GLU A 45 10.26 -12.65 5.59
N ILE A 46 9.41 -13.65 5.35
CA ILE A 46 8.01 -13.49 4.98
C ILE A 46 7.20 -14.31 5.95
N ARG A 47 6.22 -13.67 6.59
CA ARG A 47 5.32 -14.39 7.49
C ARG A 47 4.58 -15.51 6.75
N SER A 48 4.30 -16.60 7.45
CA SER A 48 3.61 -17.77 6.89
C SER A 48 2.14 -17.51 6.55
N ASP A 49 1.55 -16.43 7.07
CA ASP A 49 0.13 -16.11 6.96
C ASP A 49 -0.21 -15.15 5.81
N PHE A 50 0.69 -14.99 4.82
CA PHE A 50 0.37 -14.25 3.60
C PHE A 50 -0.69 -14.99 2.77
N PRO A 51 -1.60 -14.25 2.10
CA PRO A 51 -2.56 -14.87 1.18
C PRO A 51 -1.82 -15.55 0.03
N MET A 52 -2.34 -16.68 -0.43
CA MET A 52 -1.85 -17.34 -1.65
C MET A 52 -2.78 -16.98 -2.80
N ALA A 53 -2.24 -16.39 -3.87
CA ALA A 53 -2.99 -16.01 -5.06
C ALA A 53 -2.12 -16.19 -6.30
N GLN A 54 -2.73 -16.47 -7.46
CA GLN A 54 -2.00 -16.73 -8.71
C GLN A 54 -1.20 -15.52 -9.19
N ASN A 55 -1.66 -14.32 -8.85
CA ASN A 55 -1.02 -13.06 -9.19
C ASN A 55 -0.04 -12.54 -8.13
N LEU A 56 0.31 -13.39 -7.16
CA LEU A 56 1.26 -13.06 -6.10
C LEU A 56 2.54 -13.87 -6.24
N THR A 57 3.67 -13.19 -6.22
CA THR A 57 4.99 -13.80 -6.26
C THR A 57 5.84 -13.34 -5.09
N PHE A 58 6.75 -14.21 -4.64
CA PHE A 58 7.56 -13.99 -3.46
C PHE A 58 9.05 -14.14 -3.80
N ALA A 59 9.87 -13.19 -3.34
CA ALA A 59 11.32 -13.27 -3.38
C ALA A 59 11.85 -13.18 -1.94
N LYS A 60 12.30 -14.32 -1.40
CA LYS A 60 12.91 -14.42 -0.08
C LYS A 60 14.38 -13.98 -0.12
N LYS A 61 14.62 -12.67 -0.07
CA LYS A 61 15.94 -12.04 -0.24
C LYS A 61 15.98 -10.64 0.36
N VAL A 62 17.19 -10.10 0.53
CA VAL A 62 17.37 -8.67 0.82
C VAL A 62 17.04 -7.85 -0.42
N TYR A 63 16.44 -6.68 -0.22
CA TYR A 63 16.12 -5.72 -1.26
C TYR A 63 17.37 -5.29 -2.05
N GLU A 64 17.22 -5.14 -3.36
CA GLU A 64 18.14 -4.43 -4.23
C GLU A 64 17.38 -3.59 -5.26
N LYS A 65 18.00 -2.50 -5.73
CA LYS A 65 17.37 -1.53 -6.65
C LYS A 65 16.70 -2.16 -7.88
N LYS A 66 17.25 -3.25 -8.41
CA LYS A 66 16.68 -3.92 -9.59
C LYS A 66 15.29 -4.52 -9.34
N ASP A 67 14.95 -4.79 -8.08
CA ASP A 67 13.63 -5.30 -7.69
C ASP A 67 12.51 -4.29 -8.01
N LEU A 68 12.84 -3.01 -8.17
CA LEU A 68 11.88 -1.98 -8.53
C LEU A 68 11.66 -1.84 -10.04
N GLN A 69 12.52 -2.39 -10.91
CA GLN A 69 12.60 -2.00 -12.34
C GLN A 69 11.27 -2.02 -13.11
N LYS A 70 10.36 -2.95 -12.78
CA LYS A 70 9.08 -3.11 -13.47
C LYS A 70 7.88 -2.55 -12.72
N ALA A 71 8.09 -1.97 -11.53
CA ALA A 71 6.99 -1.52 -10.68
C ALA A 71 6.31 -0.28 -11.27
N ASP A 72 4.98 -0.28 -11.28
CA ASP A 72 4.17 0.94 -11.36
C ASP A 72 3.99 1.55 -9.96
N LEU A 73 3.74 0.68 -8.98
CA LEU A 73 3.48 1.04 -7.58
C LEU A 73 4.43 0.30 -6.65
N ILE A 74 4.95 1.02 -5.66
CA ILE A 74 5.90 0.51 -4.69
C ILE A 74 5.35 0.75 -3.28
N PHE A 75 5.35 -0.27 -2.44
CA PHE A 75 5.04 -0.15 -1.02
C PHE A 75 6.28 -0.49 -0.19
N ALA A 76 6.94 0.52 0.36
CA ALA A 76 8.06 0.34 1.29
C ALA A 76 7.52 0.09 2.70
N CYS A 77 7.46 -1.18 3.09
CA CYS A 77 6.79 -1.66 4.31
C CYS A 77 7.75 -2.34 5.29
N THR A 78 9.03 -1.97 5.28
CA THR A 78 10.03 -2.55 6.18
C THR A 78 10.03 -1.84 7.54
N ASN A 79 10.59 -2.50 8.55
CA ASN A 79 10.82 -1.89 9.87
C ASN A 79 12.07 -0.98 9.87
N ASP A 80 12.85 -0.96 8.79
CA ASP A 80 14.04 -0.14 8.66
C ASP A 80 13.68 1.15 7.89
N ALA A 81 13.61 2.27 8.63
CA ALA A 81 13.29 3.56 8.05
C ALA A 81 14.34 4.06 7.06
N LEU A 82 15.62 3.70 7.23
CA LEU A 82 16.69 4.05 6.30
C LEU A 82 16.57 3.26 5.00
N LEU A 83 16.17 1.99 5.09
CA LEU A 83 15.87 1.17 3.92
C LEU A 83 14.65 1.74 3.17
N ASN A 84 13.56 2.08 3.87
CA ASN A 84 12.39 2.70 3.23
C ASN A 84 12.74 4.02 2.52
N ALA A 85 13.55 4.89 3.16
CA ALA A 85 14.06 6.10 2.52
C ALA A 85 14.92 5.81 1.28
N THR A 86 15.71 4.73 1.31
CA THR A 86 16.51 4.29 0.17
C THR A 86 15.63 3.81 -0.99
N ILE A 87 14.60 3.02 -0.71
CA ILE A 87 13.60 2.59 -1.71
C ILE A 87 12.94 3.80 -2.38
N CYS A 88 12.58 4.82 -1.60
CA CYS A 88 12.00 6.07 -2.13
C CYS A 88 12.96 6.81 -3.08
N ARG A 89 14.27 6.81 -2.79
CA ARG A 89 15.30 7.41 -3.65
C ARG A 89 15.61 6.56 -4.88
N ASP A 90 15.45 5.26 -4.79
CA ASP A 90 15.77 4.32 -5.87
C ASP A 90 14.72 4.25 -6.97
N LYS A 91 13.49 4.68 -6.68
CA LYS A 91 12.38 4.67 -7.64
C LYS A 91 12.71 5.50 -8.89
N ALA A 92 12.26 5.03 -10.05
CA ALA A 92 12.31 5.82 -11.27
C ALA A 92 11.22 6.93 -11.25
N PRO A 93 11.35 8.02 -12.03
CA PRO A 93 10.43 9.16 -11.97
C PRO A 93 8.95 8.81 -12.23
N PHE A 94 8.67 7.76 -13.00
CA PHE A 94 7.30 7.32 -13.31
C PHE A 94 6.70 6.40 -12.24
N GLN A 95 7.49 5.94 -11.27
CA GLN A 95 7.05 5.01 -10.24
C GLN A 95 6.53 5.76 -9.04
N TRP A 96 5.40 5.31 -8.51
CA TRP A 96 4.82 5.87 -7.30
C TRP A 96 5.15 5.00 -6.09
N VAL A 97 5.59 5.63 -5.00
CA VAL A 97 5.95 4.97 -3.75
C VAL A 97 5.04 5.38 -2.59
N ASN A 98 4.71 4.39 -1.77
CA ASN A 98 4.11 4.56 -0.45
C ASN A 98 5.12 4.09 0.59
N ASP A 99 5.70 5.05 1.31
CA ASP A 99 6.53 4.78 2.48
C ASP A 99 5.66 4.75 3.73
N VAL A 100 5.51 3.57 4.32
CA VAL A 100 4.65 3.39 5.49
C VAL A 100 5.25 3.97 6.77
N SER A 101 6.55 4.28 6.79
CA SER A 101 7.22 4.87 7.96
C SER A 101 7.25 6.40 7.92
N ASP A 102 7.12 7.01 6.74
CA ASP A 102 7.09 8.47 6.60
C ASP A 102 6.31 8.93 5.37
N LYS A 103 5.18 9.58 5.65
CA LYS A 103 4.29 10.11 4.62
C LYS A 103 4.94 11.19 3.76
N SER A 104 5.92 11.94 4.26
CA SER A 104 6.58 13.03 3.51
C SER A 104 7.41 12.55 2.32
N ARG A 105 7.81 11.27 2.31
CA ARG A 105 8.55 10.63 1.22
C ARG A 105 7.65 9.90 0.21
N SER A 106 6.34 9.89 0.43
CA SER A 106 5.39 9.14 -0.38
C SER A 106 4.80 9.98 -1.51
N ASP A 107 4.64 9.38 -2.70
CA ASP A 107 3.84 9.97 -3.78
C ASP A 107 2.33 9.77 -3.52
N PHE A 108 1.96 8.71 -2.80
CA PHE A 108 0.59 8.41 -2.44
C PHE A 108 0.49 7.72 -1.07
N TRP A 109 -0.68 7.84 -0.45
CA TRP A 109 -1.00 7.13 0.79
C TRP A 109 -2.40 6.56 0.74
N ASN A 110 -2.62 5.49 1.51
CA ASN A 110 -3.97 4.98 1.70
C ASN A 110 -4.74 5.93 2.62
N VAL A 111 -6.03 6.10 2.32
CA VAL A 111 -6.99 6.82 3.14
C VAL A 111 -7.75 5.86 4.04
N VAL A 112 -8.47 6.39 5.02
CA VAL A 112 -9.41 5.57 5.79
C VAL A 112 -10.57 5.20 4.87
N LEU A 113 -10.91 3.91 4.83
CA LEU A 113 -12.00 3.39 4.02
C LEU A 113 -13.13 2.86 4.91
N THR A 114 -14.35 3.09 4.48
CA THR A 114 -15.56 2.39 4.94
C THR A 114 -16.46 2.11 3.73
N GLU A 115 -17.43 1.23 3.92
CA GLU A 115 -18.34 0.74 2.89
C GLU A 115 -19.78 0.87 3.40
N TYR A 116 -20.68 1.24 2.51
CA TYR A 116 -22.12 1.29 2.79
C TYR A 116 -22.87 0.86 1.55
N GLU A 117 -23.62 -0.25 1.62
CA GLU A 117 -24.29 -0.85 0.47
C GLU A 117 -23.33 -1.02 -0.73
N ASN A 118 -23.58 -0.32 -1.84
CA ASN A 118 -22.75 -0.32 -3.05
C ASN A 118 -21.75 0.86 -3.12
N PHE A 119 -21.60 1.63 -2.04
CA PHE A 119 -20.68 2.77 -1.97
C PHE A 119 -19.38 2.40 -1.26
N GLN A 120 -18.25 2.80 -1.85
CA GLN A 120 -16.96 2.87 -1.18
C GLN A 120 -16.68 4.32 -0.78
N ILE A 121 -16.37 4.56 0.49
CA ILE A 121 -16.16 5.90 1.03
C ILE A 121 -14.71 6.04 1.48
N GLY A 122 -13.96 6.91 0.80
CA GLY A 122 -12.61 7.31 1.18
C GLY A 122 -12.60 8.59 2.00
N ILE A 123 -12.05 8.52 3.21
CA ILE A 123 -12.03 9.61 4.18
C ILE A 123 -10.58 10.10 4.34
N ALA A 124 -10.37 11.38 4.03
CA ALA A 124 -9.11 12.06 4.23
C ALA A 124 -9.33 13.43 4.88
N SER A 125 -8.53 13.74 5.90
CA SER A 125 -8.47 15.07 6.50
C SER A 125 -7.42 15.93 5.80
N ARG A 126 -7.67 17.24 5.72
CA ARG A 126 -6.78 18.20 5.02
C ARG A 126 -5.44 18.39 5.73
N ASP A 127 -5.46 18.30 7.06
CA ASP A 127 -4.29 18.35 7.93
C ASP A 127 -3.60 16.97 8.08
N GLY A 128 -4.26 15.90 7.62
CA GLY A 128 -3.75 14.55 7.67
C GLY A 128 -3.86 13.87 9.04
N ASN A 129 -4.64 14.41 9.99
CA ASN A 129 -4.87 13.84 11.30
C ASN A 129 -5.56 12.44 11.23
N PRO A 130 -4.87 11.34 11.58
CA PRO A 130 -5.44 9.99 11.50
C PRO A 130 -6.59 9.76 12.48
N GLN A 131 -6.55 10.38 13.68
CA GLN A 131 -7.57 10.19 14.70
C GLN A 131 -8.92 10.75 14.26
N GLU A 132 -8.92 11.94 13.66
CA GLU A 132 -10.13 12.56 13.11
C GLU A 132 -10.74 11.73 11.99
N THR A 133 -9.93 11.20 11.07
CA THR A 133 -10.44 10.33 10.00
C THR A 133 -11.06 9.04 10.54
N LEU A 134 -10.54 8.50 11.65
CA LEU A 134 -11.11 7.32 12.31
C LEU A 134 -12.41 7.63 13.06
N GLN A 135 -12.48 8.76 13.78
CA GLN A 135 -13.70 9.20 14.44
C GLN A 135 -14.82 9.47 13.44
N PHE A 136 -14.50 10.12 12.31
CA PHE A 136 -15.48 10.37 11.26
C PHE A 136 -15.95 9.07 10.59
N LYS A 137 -15.05 8.11 10.40
CA LYS A 137 -15.43 6.76 9.97
C LYS A 137 -16.45 6.12 10.93
N GLN A 138 -16.19 6.13 12.23
CA GLN A 138 -17.09 5.57 13.25
C GLN A 138 -18.46 6.25 13.22
N TYR A 139 -18.49 7.59 13.12
CA TYR A 139 -19.72 8.35 12.96
C TYR A 139 -20.54 7.90 11.74
N LEU A 140 -19.89 7.71 10.58
CA LEU A 140 -20.58 7.22 9.38
C LEU A 140 -21.12 5.80 9.58
N GLU A 141 -20.31 4.90 10.16
CA GLU A 141 -20.72 3.51 10.43
C GLU A 141 -21.90 3.42 11.41
N GLU A 142 -21.95 4.28 12.43
CA GLU A 142 -23.09 4.35 13.36
C GLU A 142 -24.34 4.94 12.72
N LYS A 143 -24.19 5.94 11.85
CA LYS A 143 -25.31 6.61 11.18
C LYS A 143 -25.95 5.76 10.08
N PHE A 144 -25.16 4.88 9.46
CA PHE A 144 -25.59 4.02 8.37
C PHE A 144 -25.93 2.59 8.80
N ARG A 145 -25.83 2.28 10.10
CA ARG A 145 -26.44 1.08 10.70
C ARG A 145 -27.96 1.12 10.57
#